data_AF-A0A7H8HXD7-F1
#
_entry.id   AF-A0A7H8HXD7-F1
#
_cell.length_a   1.000
_cell.length_b   1.000
_cell.length_c   1.000
_cell.angle_alpha   90.00
_cell.angle_beta   90.00
_cell.angle_gamma   90.00
#
_symmetry.space_group_name_H-M   'P 1'
#
loop_
_entity.id
_entity.type
_entity.pdbx_description
1 polymer ?
#
loop_
_entity_poly.entity_id
_entity_poly.type
_entity_poly.pdbx_seq_one_letter_code
_entity_poly.pdbx_strand_id
1 'polypeptide(L)'
;MLVVSAGAYAAGGLPRRFAPLMSNHDATADYERIGPELGRLVGDGTVRSGGEIGVLAYSCGCAIVDLFDDRGAVGPAIAEREARLGTLGRTLLDVNFRFFDFGDRPIVTDYALVRGDPPPGALAHWTLTSPWAGTQQLYLVRGNGDGG
;
A
#
# COMPACT_ATOMS: atom_id res chain seq x y z
N MET A 1 -17.05 35.45 8.09
CA MET A 1 -16.08 34.33 8.09
C MET A 1 -16.61 33.13 7.31
N LEU A 2 -17.80 32.59 7.63
CA LEU A 2 -18.46 31.49 6.89
C LEU A 2 -18.61 31.71 5.36
N VAL A 3 -18.96 32.92 4.92
CA VAL A 3 -19.15 33.23 3.49
C VAL A 3 -17.83 33.20 2.70
N VAL A 4 -16.73 33.66 3.33
CA VAL A 4 -15.39 33.59 2.73
C VAL A 4 -14.91 32.15 2.66
N SER A 5 -15.20 31.35 3.70
CA SER A 5 -14.91 29.92 3.72
C SER A 5 -15.69 29.16 2.64
N ALA A 6 -16.98 29.48 2.43
CA ALA A 6 -17.80 28.87 1.39
C ALA A 6 -17.37 29.26 -0.03
N GLY A 7 -16.99 30.53 -0.25
CA GLY A 7 -16.47 31.01 -1.53
C GLY A 7 -15.10 30.39 -1.88
N ALA A 8 -14.17 30.35 -0.92
CA ALA A 8 -12.89 29.67 -1.09
C ALA A 8 -13.07 28.16 -1.29
N TYR A 9 -14.08 27.56 -0.64
CA TYR A 9 -14.44 26.17 -0.85
C TYR A 9 -15.03 25.91 -2.25
N ALA A 10 -15.88 26.80 -2.77
CA ALA A 10 -16.47 26.64 -4.10
C ALA A 10 -15.49 26.92 -5.25
N ALA A 11 -14.49 27.80 -5.04
CA ALA A 11 -13.54 28.22 -6.07
C ALA A 11 -12.71 27.07 -6.67
N GLY A 12 -12.55 25.95 -5.96
CA GLY A 12 -11.84 24.75 -6.45
C GLY A 12 -12.64 23.85 -7.40
N GLY A 13 -13.88 24.24 -7.77
CA GLY A 13 -14.77 23.44 -8.61
C GLY A 13 -15.52 22.35 -7.84
N LEU A 14 -16.82 22.22 -8.10
CA LEU A 14 -17.71 21.21 -7.51
C LEU A 14 -18.37 20.38 -8.63
N PRO A 15 -18.50 19.04 -8.47
CA PRO A 15 -18.02 18.24 -7.34
C PRO A 15 -16.49 18.05 -7.37
N ARG A 16 -15.86 18.11 -6.20
CA ARG A 16 -14.41 17.93 -6.04
C ARG A 16 -14.06 16.46 -6.26
N ARG A 17 -13.02 16.18 -7.05
CA ARG A 17 -12.40 14.84 -7.11
C ARG A 17 -11.56 14.53 -5.86
N PHE A 18 -11.19 15.57 -5.12
CA PHE A 18 -10.17 15.52 -4.08
C PHE A 18 -10.54 16.45 -2.90
N ALA A 19 -10.44 15.97 -1.65
CA ALA A 19 -10.63 16.80 -0.46
C ALA A 19 -9.54 17.89 -0.34
N PRO A 20 -9.86 19.09 0.18
CA PRO A 20 -8.89 20.18 0.29
C PRO A 20 -7.71 19.88 1.22
N LEU A 21 -7.88 18.95 2.16
CA LEU A 21 -6.83 18.39 2.99
C LEU A 21 -6.99 16.87 2.95
N MET A 22 -5.96 16.18 2.53
CA MET A 22 -5.91 14.73 2.66
C MET A 22 -4.47 14.25 2.65
N SER A 23 -4.30 13.09 3.28
CA SER A 23 -3.06 12.37 3.43
C SER A 23 -2.96 11.13 2.54
N ASN A 24 -4.03 10.78 1.82
CA ASN A 24 -4.10 9.58 0.98
C ASN A 24 -3.46 9.85 -0.37
N HIS A 25 -2.54 8.98 -0.79
CA HIS A 25 -1.69 9.19 -1.96
C HIS A 25 -2.47 9.16 -3.28
N ASP A 26 -3.57 8.41 -3.36
CA ASP A 26 -4.41 8.28 -4.57
C ASP A 26 -5.89 8.66 -4.36
N ALA A 27 -6.59 8.87 -5.47
CA ALA A 27 -8.02 9.16 -5.47
C ALA A 27 -8.85 7.98 -4.94
N THR A 28 -9.72 8.23 -3.95
CA THR A 28 -10.70 7.26 -3.43
C THR A 28 -11.50 6.57 -4.53
N ALA A 29 -11.95 7.33 -5.54
CA ALA A 29 -12.74 6.82 -6.65
C ALA A 29 -11.98 5.78 -7.51
N ASP A 30 -10.64 5.88 -7.60
CA ASP A 30 -9.86 4.88 -8.33
C ASP A 30 -9.85 3.55 -7.57
N TYR A 31 -9.68 3.56 -6.25
CA TYR A 31 -9.73 2.34 -5.44
C TYR A 31 -11.12 1.70 -5.36
N GLU A 32 -12.20 2.50 -5.34
CA GLU A 32 -13.58 1.98 -5.40
C GLU A 32 -13.86 1.28 -6.74
N ARG A 33 -13.29 1.79 -7.83
CA ARG A 33 -13.39 1.17 -9.16
C ARG A 33 -12.56 -0.11 -9.26
N ILE A 34 -11.34 -0.10 -8.74
CA ILE A 34 -10.38 -1.20 -8.87
C ILE A 34 -10.74 -2.38 -7.97
N GLY A 35 -11.23 -2.13 -6.75
CA GLY A 35 -11.50 -3.17 -5.76
C GLY A 35 -12.33 -4.34 -6.28
N PRO A 36 -13.55 -4.12 -6.81
CA PRO A 36 -14.40 -5.21 -7.27
C PRO A 36 -13.81 -6.00 -8.45
N GLU A 37 -12.91 -5.41 -9.24
CA GLU A 37 -12.17 -6.12 -10.28
C GLU A 37 -11.05 -6.95 -9.70
N LEU A 38 -10.27 -6.38 -8.78
CA LEU A 38 -9.22 -7.08 -8.05
C LEU A 38 -9.79 -8.31 -7.32
N GLY A 39 -10.89 -8.16 -6.58
CA GLY A 39 -11.54 -9.26 -5.87
C GLY A 39 -11.96 -10.41 -6.79
N ARG A 40 -12.46 -10.11 -7.99
CA ARG A 40 -12.79 -11.13 -9.00
C ARG A 40 -11.57 -11.86 -9.56
N LEU A 41 -10.43 -11.18 -9.66
CA LEU A 41 -9.18 -11.76 -10.19
C LEU A 41 -8.47 -12.65 -9.17
N VAL A 42 -8.53 -12.29 -7.88
CA VAL A 42 -7.79 -12.97 -6.82
C VAL A 42 -8.63 -13.98 -6.06
N GLY A 43 -9.96 -13.85 -6.05
CA GLY A 43 -10.86 -14.72 -5.29
C GLY A 43 -10.52 -14.68 -3.81
N ASP A 44 -10.29 -15.86 -3.22
CA ASP A 44 -9.87 -16.03 -1.82
C ASP A 44 -8.36 -15.83 -1.61
N GLY A 45 -7.61 -15.50 -2.66
CA GLY A 45 -6.16 -15.29 -2.60
C GLY A 45 -5.77 -14.05 -1.80
N THR A 46 -4.62 -14.13 -1.12
CA THR A 46 -4.08 -13.02 -0.32
C THR A 46 -3.22 -12.10 -1.17
N VAL A 47 -3.48 -10.80 -1.10
CA VAL A 47 -2.84 -9.77 -1.93
C VAL A 47 -1.96 -8.86 -1.09
N ARG A 48 -0.66 -8.78 -1.41
CA ARG A 48 0.20 -7.74 -0.83
C ARG A 48 -0.13 -6.37 -1.43
N SER A 49 -0.33 -5.38 -0.59
CA SER A 49 -0.53 -3.98 -0.98
C SER A 49 0.68 -3.40 -1.73
N GLY A 50 0.41 -2.44 -2.62
CA GLY A 50 1.39 -1.63 -3.34
C GLY A 50 1.77 -0.34 -2.60
N GLY A 51 1.70 -0.35 -1.26
CA GLY A 51 2.09 0.77 -0.38
C GLY A 51 0.91 1.56 0.24
N GLU A 52 -0.32 1.26 -0.13
CA GLU A 52 -1.54 1.78 0.52
C GLU A 52 -2.61 0.69 0.58
N ILE A 53 -3.19 0.45 1.75
CA ILE A 53 -4.35 -0.45 1.92
C ILE A 53 -5.64 0.31 1.64
N GLY A 54 -5.78 1.44 2.33
CA GLY A 54 -6.86 2.41 2.24
C GLY A 54 -8.23 1.84 1.86
N VAL A 55 -8.86 2.50 0.89
CA VAL A 55 -10.18 2.18 0.37
C VAL A 55 -10.21 0.83 -0.37
N LEU A 56 -9.06 0.39 -0.91
CA LEU A 56 -8.97 -0.81 -1.72
C LEU A 56 -9.29 -2.09 -0.94
N ALA A 57 -8.88 -2.18 0.33
CA ALA A 57 -9.22 -3.33 1.17
C ALA A 57 -10.71 -3.43 1.48
N TYR A 58 -11.40 -2.30 1.56
CA TYR A 58 -12.85 -2.28 1.77
C TYR A 58 -13.62 -2.60 0.48
N SER A 59 -13.13 -2.13 -0.67
CA SER A 59 -13.83 -2.29 -1.95
C SER A 59 -13.55 -3.63 -2.62
N CYS A 60 -12.44 -4.32 -2.31
CA CYS A 60 -12.12 -5.57 -3.00
C CYS A 60 -12.86 -6.81 -2.49
N GLY A 61 -13.26 -6.83 -1.21
CA GLY A 61 -13.81 -8.04 -0.60
C GLY A 61 -12.83 -9.22 -0.56
N CYS A 62 -11.53 -8.93 -0.53
CA CYS A 62 -10.42 -9.87 -0.62
C CYS A 62 -9.42 -9.62 0.54
N ALA A 63 -8.56 -10.58 0.84
CA ALA A 63 -7.54 -10.41 1.87
C ALA A 63 -6.40 -9.52 1.34
N ILE A 64 -6.29 -8.29 1.82
CA ILE A 64 -5.15 -7.41 1.53
C ILE A 64 -4.23 -7.33 2.75
N VAL A 65 -2.94 -7.56 2.53
CA VAL A 65 -1.89 -7.47 3.54
C VAL A 65 -0.96 -6.32 3.19
N ASP A 66 -0.64 -5.47 4.15
CA ASP A 66 0.38 -4.43 4.00
C ASP A 66 1.52 -4.63 4.97
N LEU A 67 2.61 -3.92 4.70
CA LEU A 67 3.81 -3.94 5.52
C LEU A 67 3.52 -3.59 6.99
N PHE A 68 2.55 -2.72 7.26
CA PHE A 68 2.17 -2.36 8.63
C PHE A 68 1.31 -3.42 9.34
N ASP A 69 0.63 -4.27 8.58
CA ASP A 69 -0.17 -5.38 9.11
C ASP A 69 0.67 -6.66 9.27
N ASP A 70 1.72 -6.83 8.46
CA ASP A 70 2.64 -7.97 8.53
C ASP A 70 3.79 -7.73 9.53
N ARG A 71 3.53 -8.07 10.80
CA ARG A 71 4.57 -8.04 11.84
C ARG A 71 5.77 -8.94 11.49
N GLY A 72 5.56 -10.06 10.80
CA GLY A 72 6.63 -10.97 10.41
C GLY A 72 7.60 -10.38 9.38
N ALA A 73 7.15 -9.42 8.56
CA ALA A 73 8.01 -8.70 7.61
C ALA A 73 8.99 -7.73 8.28
N VAL A 74 8.75 -7.33 9.54
CA VAL A 74 9.58 -6.35 10.26
C VAL A 74 10.95 -6.93 10.64
N GLY A 75 11.01 -8.20 11.05
CA GLY A 75 12.26 -8.87 11.42
C GLY A 75 13.32 -8.87 10.31
N PRO A 76 13.00 -9.34 9.09
CA PRO A 76 13.89 -9.24 7.93
C PRO A 76 14.34 -7.81 7.63
N ALA A 77 13.45 -6.81 7.76
CA ALA A 77 13.77 -5.42 7.52
C ALA A 77 14.77 -4.85 8.55
N ILE A 78 14.63 -5.23 9.83
CA ILE A 78 15.58 -4.90 10.90
C ILE A 78 16.95 -5.49 10.56
N ALA A 79 17.01 -6.78 10.23
CA ALA A 79 18.26 -7.47 9.91
C ALA A 79 18.98 -6.83 8.71
N GLU A 80 18.23 -6.49 7.66
CA GLU A 80 18.78 -5.79 6.49
C GLU A 80 19.29 -4.38 6.86
N ARG A 81 18.63 -3.68 7.79
CA ARG A 81 19.09 -2.38 8.29
C ARG A 81 20.36 -2.50 9.13
N GLU A 82 20.44 -3.47 10.03
CA GLU A 82 21.61 -3.74 10.85
C GLU A 82 22.86 -4.06 10.02
N ALA A 83 22.69 -4.83 8.94
CA ALA A 83 23.77 -5.16 8.00
C ALA A 83 24.43 -3.94 7.36
N ARG A 84 23.69 -2.82 7.25
CA ARG A 84 24.17 -1.56 6.67
C ARG A 84 24.74 -0.58 7.71
N LEU A 85 24.71 -0.92 9.00
CA LEU A 85 25.10 -0.03 10.08
C LEU A 85 26.42 -0.43 10.75
N GLY A 86 27.14 0.59 11.22
CA GLY A 86 28.28 0.42 12.13
C GLY A 86 27.84 -0.01 13.53
N THR A 87 28.80 -0.35 14.38
CA THR A 87 28.56 -0.92 15.72
C THR A 87 27.58 -0.11 16.57
N LEU A 88 27.72 1.22 16.62
CA LEU A 88 26.81 2.08 17.38
C LEU A 88 25.37 2.03 16.86
N GLY A 89 25.19 2.02 15.53
CA GLY A 89 23.86 1.96 14.91
C GLY A 89 23.16 0.62 15.19
N ARG A 90 23.92 -0.47 15.22
CA ARG A 90 23.40 -1.80 15.61
C ARG A 90 22.98 -1.83 17.07
N THR A 91 23.78 -1.30 18.00
CA THR A 91 23.41 -1.25 19.42
C THR A 91 22.12 -0.45 19.64
N LEU A 92 21.94 0.67 18.94
CA LEU A 92 20.71 1.46 19.05
C LEU A 92 19.49 0.72 18.49
N LEU A 93 19.64 0.00 17.38
CA LEU A 93 18.59 -0.84 16.82
C LEU A 93 18.21 -2.00 17.75
N ASP A 94 19.20 -2.70 18.30
CA ASP A 94 18.99 -3.79 19.26
C ASP A 94 18.24 -3.31 20.50
N VAL A 95 18.59 -2.14 21.05
CA VAL A 95 17.85 -1.54 22.17
C VAL A 95 16.42 -1.18 21.76
N ASN A 96 16.23 -0.59 20.57
CA ASN A 96 14.91 -0.19 20.09
C ASN A 96 13.97 -1.39 19.87
N PHE A 97 14.51 -2.52 19.41
CA PHE A 97 13.75 -3.74 19.11
C PHE A 97 13.98 -4.86 20.13
N ARG A 98 14.47 -4.55 21.33
CA ARG A 98 14.79 -5.53 22.38
C ARG A 98 13.62 -6.46 22.76
N PHE A 99 12.39 -5.99 22.62
CA PHE A 99 11.17 -6.73 22.94
C PHE A 99 10.38 -7.16 21.70
N PHE A 100 10.96 -6.99 20.51
CA PHE A 100 10.35 -7.46 19.27
C PHE A 100 10.45 -8.99 19.19
N ASP A 101 9.35 -9.64 18.83
CA ASP A 101 9.33 -11.07 18.61
C ASP A 101 9.77 -11.38 17.18
N PHE A 102 11.01 -11.86 17.04
CA PHE A 102 11.56 -12.27 15.75
C PHE A 102 11.08 -13.66 15.30
N GLY A 103 10.24 -14.33 16.09
CA GLY A 103 9.64 -15.62 15.75
C GLY A 103 8.46 -15.52 14.77
N ASP A 104 7.86 -14.33 14.63
CA ASP A 104 6.77 -14.08 13.68
C ASP A 104 7.27 -14.25 12.24
N ARG A 105 6.62 -15.12 11.47
CA ARG A 105 6.94 -15.32 10.05
C ARG A 105 6.14 -14.36 9.18
N PRO A 106 6.74 -13.80 8.10
CA PRO A 106 6.01 -12.99 7.14
C PRO A 106 4.77 -13.71 6.59
N ILE A 107 3.71 -12.95 6.34
CA ILE A 107 2.50 -13.49 5.72
C ILE A 107 2.82 -13.83 4.25
N VAL A 108 2.56 -15.07 3.86
CA VAL A 108 2.70 -15.50 2.47
C VAL A 108 1.50 -14.98 1.67
N THR A 109 1.77 -14.24 0.61
CA THR A 109 0.74 -13.67 -0.27
C THR A 109 0.77 -14.34 -1.64
N ASP A 110 -0.40 -14.74 -2.15
CA ASP A 110 -0.57 -15.34 -3.47
C ASP A 110 -0.38 -14.33 -4.62
N TYR A 111 -0.68 -13.06 -4.33
CA TYR A 111 -0.62 -11.96 -5.28
C TYR A 111 0.08 -10.75 -4.68
N ALA A 112 0.55 -9.85 -5.55
CA ALA A 112 1.07 -8.57 -5.13
C ALA A 112 0.67 -7.44 -6.07
N LEU A 113 0.46 -6.27 -5.49
CA LEU A 113 0.32 -5.02 -6.22
C LEU A 113 1.67 -4.30 -6.29
N VAL A 114 2.03 -3.85 -7.49
CA VAL A 114 3.32 -3.19 -7.78
C VAL A 114 3.07 -1.91 -8.56
N ARG A 115 3.79 -0.84 -8.22
CA ARG A 115 3.75 0.45 -8.91
C ARG A 115 4.98 0.64 -9.80
N GLY A 116 4.85 1.45 -10.84
CA GLY A 116 5.97 1.90 -11.69
C GLY A 116 5.95 1.30 -13.09
N ASP A 117 7.08 0.77 -13.55
CA ASP A 117 7.19 0.16 -14.87
C ASP A 117 6.44 -1.18 -14.94
N PRO A 118 5.99 -1.61 -16.15
CA PRO A 118 5.25 -2.85 -16.30
C PRO A 118 6.10 -4.06 -15.89
N PRO A 119 5.74 -4.79 -14.82
CA PRO A 119 6.49 -5.97 -14.43
C PRO A 119 6.22 -7.12 -15.42
N PRO A 120 7.21 -8.00 -15.67
CA PRO A 120 6.99 -9.21 -16.43
C PRO A 120 5.95 -10.08 -15.71
N GLY A 121 4.98 -10.61 -16.47
CA GLY A 121 3.92 -11.46 -15.91
C GLY A 121 2.80 -10.69 -15.18
N ALA A 122 2.61 -9.40 -15.46
CA ALA A 122 1.44 -8.65 -15.01
C ALA A 122 0.14 -9.34 -15.46
N LEU A 123 -0.71 -9.67 -14.48
CA LEU A 123 -2.02 -10.30 -14.67
C LEU A 123 -3.11 -9.27 -15.00
N ALA A 124 -2.97 -8.07 -14.44
CA ALA A 124 -3.85 -6.93 -14.66
C ALA A 124 -3.10 -5.63 -14.38
N HIS A 125 -3.63 -4.51 -14.88
CA HIS A 125 -3.09 -3.19 -14.58
C HIS A 125 -4.19 -2.13 -14.54
N TRP A 126 -3.96 -1.09 -13.75
CA TRP A 126 -4.86 0.04 -13.60
C TRP A 126 -4.07 1.34 -13.57
N THR A 127 -4.69 2.39 -14.10
CA THR A 127 -4.23 3.77 -13.94
C THR A 127 -4.79 4.35 -12.65
N LEU A 128 -3.91 4.92 -11.84
CA LEU A 128 -4.20 5.65 -10.61
C LEU A 128 -3.92 7.14 -10.82
N THR A 129 -4.76 7.98 -10.23
CA THR A 129 -4.55 9.43 -10.23
C THR A 129 -4.16 9.90 -8.83
N SER A 130 -2.93 10.38 -8.69
CA SER A 130 -2.43 11.00 -7.46
C SER A 130 -2.36 12.53 -7.62
N PRO A 131 -2.82 13.31 -6.63
CA PRO A 131 -2.61 14.76 -6.61
C PRO A 131 -1.13 15.16 -6.50
N TRP A 132 -0.28 14.29 -5.94
CA TRP A 132 1.13 14.59 -5.65
C TRP A 132 2.12 13.86 -6.56
N ALA A 133 1.76 12.65 -7.01
CA ALA A 133 2.59 11.84 -7.90
C ALA A 133 2.10 11.86 -9.37
N GLY A 134 1.01 12.57 -9.67
CA GLY A 134 0.39 12.57 -11.00
C GLY A 134 -0.21 11.21 -11.36
N THR A 135 -0.22 10.88 -12.65
CA THR A 135 -0.71 9.58 -13.13
C THR A 135 0.30 8.47 -12.81
N GLN A 136 -0.16 7.40 -12.18
CA GLN A 136 0.63 6.25 -11.79
C GLN A 136 0.00 4.97 -12.35
N GLN A 137 0.79 3.92 -12.52
CA GLN A 137 0.31 2.60 -12.93
C GLN A 137 0.44 1.62 -11.77
N LEU A 138 -0.60 0.83 -11.56
CA LEU A 138 -0.67 -0.25 -10.59
C LEU A 138 -0.83 -1.57 -11.32
N TYR A 139 0.00 -2.55 -11.03
CA TYR A 139 -0.02 -3.86 -11.66
C TYR A 139 -0.30 -4.95 -10.64
N LEU A 140 -1.13 -5.93 -11.01
CA LEU A 140 -1.29 -7.17 -10.29
C LEU A 140 -0.29 -8.20 -10.82
N VAL A 141 0.49 -8.80 -9.94
CA VAL A 141 1.40 -9.91 -10.25
C VAL A 141 1.16 -11.07 -9.29
N ARG A 142 1.70 -12.25 -9.62
CA ARG A 142 1.81 -13.33 -8.62
C ARG A 142 2.74 -12.87 -7.50
N GLY A 143 2.33 -13.14 -6.26
CA GLY A 143 3.17 -12.91 -5.09
C GLY A 143 4.30 -13.93 -5.05
N ASN A 144 5.24 -13.74 -4.11
CA ASN A 144 6.35 -14.66 -3.88
C ASN A 144 5.88 -15.93 -3.14
N GLY A 145 4.68 -16.43 -3.48
CA GLY A 145 4.19 -17.72 -3.04
C GLY A 145 4.95 -18.82 -3.76
N ASP A 146 6.23 -19.00 -3.42
CA ASP A 146 6.91 -20.26 -3.63
C ASP A 146 6.26 -21.26 -2.67
N GLY A 147 5.20 -21.90 -3.15
CA GLY A 147 4.76 -23.17 -2.61
C GLY A 147 5.86 -24.20 -2.83
N GLY A 148 6.65 -24.42 -1.78
CA GLY A 148 7.70 -25.44 -1.67
C GLY A 148 8.18 -25.57 -0.23
#